data_AF-A0A2G1Z113-F1
#
_entry.id   AF-A0A2G1Z113-F1
#
_cell.length_a   1.000
_cell.length_b   1.000
_cell.length_c   1.000
_cell.angle_alpha   90.00
_cell.angle_beta   90.00
_cell.angle_gamma   90.00
#
_symmetry.space_group_name_H-M   'P 1'
#
loop_
_entity.id
_entity.type
_entity.pdbx_description
1 polymer ?
#
loop_
_entity_poly.entity_id
_entity_poly.type
_entity_poly.pdbx_seq_one_letter_code
_entity_poly.pdbx_strand_id
1 'polypeptide(L)'
;MIPPQKLHLQNVRDNKLAEILTLGISHYPPLIGPDERMAYIFKRMLQNPDLPEKLRDPHGWPEPMRTEWSDDDGAAAASHHRDELVGWFRRVR
;
A
#
# COMPACT_ATOMS: atom_id res chain seq x y z
N MET A 1 -22.73 -46.28 -50.50
CA MET A 1 -22.85 -44.82 -50.68
C MET A 1 -23.28 -44.23 -49.33
N ILE A 2 -22.34 -43.71 -48.56
CA ILE A 2 -22.54 -43.23 -47.17
C ILE A 2 -22.64 -41.70 -47.22
N PRO A 3 -23.61 -41.04 -46.55
CA PRO A 3 -23.71 -39.58 -46.59
C PRO A 3 -22.60 -38.93 -45.73
N PRO A 4 -22.09 -37.74 -46.11
CA PRO A 4 -21.07 -37.08 -45.32
C PRO A 4 -21.68 -36.50 -44.04
N GLN A 5 -21.07 -36.81 -42.90
CA GLN A 5 -21.40 -36.19 -41.62
C GLN A 5 -21.00 -34.71 -41.67
N LYS A 6 -21.96 -33.81 -41.48
CA LYS A 6 -21.68 -32.37 -41.32
C LYS A 6 -20.96 -32.17 -39.98
N LEU A 7 -19.66 -31.84 -40.04
CA LEU A 7 -18.90 -31.38 -38.89
C LEU A 7 -19.50 -30.03 -38.43
N HIS A 8 -20.33 -30.07 -37.39
CA HIS A 8 -20.76 -28.86 -36.67
C HIS A 8 -19.56 -28.34 -35.86
N LEU A 9 -18.77 -27.47 -36.47
CA LEU A 9 -17.84 -26.60 -35.74
C LEU A 9 -18.70 -25.63 -34.92
N GLN A 10 -18.98 -26.00 -33.67
CA GLN A 10 -19.63 -25.10 -32.72
C GLN A 10 -18.77 -23.85 -32.55
N ASN A 11 -19.44 -22.70 -32.62
CA ASN A 11 -18.92 -21.37 -32.37
C ASN A 11 -18.06 -21.35 -31.10
N VAL A 12 -16.73 -21.29 -31.26
CA VAL A 12 -15.83 -20.82 -30.20
C VAL A 12 -15.95 -19.29 -30.17
N ARG A 13 -17.06 -18.79 -29.63
CA ARG A 13 -17.23 -17.37 -29.32
C ARG A 13 -17.89 -17.19 -27.96
N ASP A 14 -17.28 -17.82 -26.96
CA ASP A 14 -17.33 -17.33 -25.59
C ASP A 14 -15.90 -16.95 -25.18
N ASN A 15 -15.33 -15.96 -25.89
CA ASN A 15 -14.15 -15.27 -25.38
C ASN A 15 -14.62 -14.40 -24.20
N LYS A 16 -14.77 -15.01 -23.03
CA LYS A 16 -14.71 -14.26 -21.77
C LYS A 16 -13.36 -13.57 -21.77
N LEU A 17 -13.36 -12.27 -22.04
CA LEU A 17 -12.18 -11.43 -21.99
C LEU A 17 -11.61 -11.54 -20.57
N ALA A 18 -10.54 -12.32 -20.39
CA ALA A 18 -9.72 -12.23 -19.19
C ALA A 18 -8.84 -10.99 -19.39
N GLU A 19 -9.39 -9.81 -19.08
CA GLU A 19 -8.59 -8.60 -19.06
C GLU A 19 -7.50 -8.78 -17.99
N ILE A 20 -6.24 -8.80 -18.43
CA ILE A 20 -5.11 -8.80 -17.52
C ILE A 20 -5.01 -7.38 -16.97
N LEU A 21 -5.43 -7.21 -15.72
CA LEU A 21 -5.37 -5.94 -15.01
C LEU A 21 -3.95 -5.73 -14.46
N THR A 22 -3.13 -4.97 -15.19
CA THR A 22 -1.77 -4.60 -14.75
C THR A 22 -1.83 -3.40 -13.81
N LEU A 23 -2.13 -3.63 -12.53
CA LEU A 23 -2.10 -2.61 -11.49
C LEU A 23 -0.77 -2.64 -10.73
N GLY A 24 -0.19 -1.46 -10.51
CA GLY A 24 0.90 -1.29 -9.55
C GLY A 24 0.35 -1.12 -8.14
N ILE A 25 0.94 -1.82 -7.17
CA ILE A 25 0.66 -1.63 -5.75
C ILE A 25 1.95 -1.20 -5.03
N SER A 26 1.80 -0.45 -3.95
CA SER A 26 2.93 -0.08 -3.10
C SER A 26 3.53 -1.32 -2.41
N HIS A 27 4.85 -1.49 -2.49
CA HIS A 27 5.58 -2.45 -1.66
C HIS A 27 6.05 -1.77 -0.37
N TYR A 28 5.11 -1.26 0.43
CA TYR A 28 5.40 -0.58 1.70
C TYR A 28 5.28 -1.58 2.87
N PRO A 29 6.40 -2.14 3.39
CA PRO A 29 6.35 -3.20 4.40
C PRO A 29 5.63 -2.83 5.70
N PRO A 30 5.71 -1.58 6.25
CA PRO A 30 5.03 -1.24 7.49
C PRO A 30 3.51 -1.44 7.47
N LEU A 31 2.88 -1.50 6.29
CA LEU A 31 1.45 -1.75 6.18
C LEU A 31 1.01 -3.12 6.74
N ILE A 32 1.90 -4.11 6.82
CA ILE A 32 1.58 -5.43 7.39
C ILE A 32 1.45 -5.41 8.92
N GLY A 33 2.07 -4.43 9.58
CA GLY A 33 2.08 -4.30 11.03
C GLY A 33 0.92 -3.46 11.55
N PRO A 34 0.76 -3.36 12.89
CA PRO A 34 -0.19 -2.43 13.50
C PRO A 34 0.30 -0.97 13.38
N ASP A 35 -0.60 -0.01 13.57
CA ASP A 35 -0.35 1.41 13.32
C ASP A 35 0.77 1.98 14.21
N GLU A 36 0.84 1.55 15.47
CA GLU A 36 1.86 2.01 16.44
C GLU A 36 3.29 1.61 16.04
N ARG A 37 3.42 0.63 15.13
CA ARG A 37 4.72 0.20 14.58
C ARG A 37 5.02 0.78 13.22
N MET A 38 4.11 1.53 12.60
CA MET A 38 4.30 2.01 11.24
C MET A 38 5.50 2.95 11.12
N ALA A 39 5.74 3.76 12.16
CA ALA A 39 6.87 4.67 12.26
C ALA A 39 8.21 4.02 12.67
N TYR A 40 8.33 2.69 12.74
CA TYR A 40 9.52 2.04 13.32
C TYR A 40 10.84 2.43 12.62
N ILE A 41 10.82 2.61 11.29
CA ILE A 41 12.02 3.00 10.53
C ILE A 41 12.49 4.39 10.98
N PHE A 42 11.55 5.31 11.17
CA PHE A 42 11.86 6.65 11.65
C PHE A 42 12.36 6.61 13.11
N LYS A 43 11.71 5.84 14.00
CA LYS A 43 12.20 5.63 15.38
C LYS A 43 13.61 5.05 15.41
N ARG A 44 13.96 4.17 14.47
CA ARG A 44 15.33 3.65 14.30
C ARG A 44 16.32 4.72 13.83
N MET A 45 15.90 5.63 12.95
CA MET A 45 16.71 6.77 12.52
C MET A 45 17.01 7.75 13.67
N LEU A 46 16.07 7.94 14.61
CA LEU A 46 16.29 8.78 15.80
C LEU A 46 17.42 8.25 16.71
N GLN A 47 17.74 6.96 16.62
CA GLN A 47 18.84 6.33 17.37
C GLN A 47 20.21 6.50 16.70
N ASN A 48 20.28 7.16 15.54
CA ASN A 48 21.54 7.36 14.83
C ASN A 48 22.51 8.21 15.69
N PRO A 49 23.74 7.73 15.98
CA PRO A 49 24.73 8.52 16.71
C PRO A 49 25.10 9.82 15.97
N ASP A 50 25.08 9.80 14.64
CA ASP A 50 25.42 10.95 13.79
C ASP A 50 24.24 11.91 13.55
N LEU A 51 23.08 11.66 14.19
CA LEU A 51 21.93 12.57 14.09
C LEU A 51 22.27 13.91 14.75
N PRO A 52 22.08 15.06 14.05
CA PRO A 52 22.27 16.37 14.65
C PRO A 52 21.38 16.56 15.89
N GLU A 53 21.94 17.13 16.95
CA GLU A 53 21.27 17.23 18.26
C GLU A 53 19.90 17.91 18.17
N LYS A 54 19.77 18.96 17.36
CA LYS A 54 18.51 19.69 17.13
C LYS A 54 17.39 18.81 16.55
N LEU A 55 17.71 17.65 15.96
CA LEU A 55 16.74 16.74 15.38
C LEU A 55 16.41 15.56 16.31
N ARG A 56 17.05 15.44 17.48
CA ARG A 56 16.72 14.38 18.45
C ARG A 56 15.37 14.59 19.12
N ASP A 57 14.93 15.85 19.19
CA ASP A 57 13.70 16.24 19.87
C ASP A 57 12.69 16.83 18.85
N PRO A 58 11.38 16.49 18.97
CA PRO A 58 10.34 17.02 18.10
C PRO A 58 10.27 18.53 17.98
N HIS A 59 10.64 19.29 19.03
CA HIS A 59 10.64 20.75 18.99
C HIS A 59 11.57 21.32 17.92
N GLY A 60 12.61 20.58 17.52
CA GLY A 60 13.53 21.03 16.47
C GLY A 60 13.14 20.59 15.05
N TRP A 61 12.00 19.90 14.87
CA TRP A 61 11.53 19.44 13.56
C TRP A 61 10.75 20.53 12.80
N PRO A 62 10.45 20.34 11.50
CA PRO A 62 9.46 21.16 10.80
C PRO A 62 8.05 21.00 11.42
N GLU A 63 7.23 22.06 11.38
CA GLU A 63 5.87 22.04 11.93
C GLU A 63 4.98 20.90 11.40
N PRO A 64 4.96 20.58 10.09
CA PRO A 64 4.15 19.48 9.59
C PRO A 64 4.53 18.14 10.21
N MET A 65 5.83 17.92 10.43
CA MET A 65 6.35 16.70 11.01
C MET A 65 5.99 16.58 12.49
N ARG A 66 6.03 17.70 13.25
CA ARG A 66 5.52 17.71 14.63
C ARG A 66 4.03 17.39 14.68
N THR A 67 3.25 17.96 13.77
CA THR A 67 1.80 17.73 13.71
C THR A 67 1.50 16.25 13.44
N GLU A 68 2.21 15.65 12.49
CA GLU A 68 2.04 14.23 12.16
C GLU A 68 2.52 13.30 13.28
N TRP A 69 3.58 13.69 14.00
CA TRP A 69 4.10 12.93 15.13
C TRP A 69 3.23 13.01 16.39
N SER A 70 2.61 14.17 16.63
CA SER A 70 1.80 14.46 17.81
C SER A 70 2.50 14.06 19.13
N ASP A 71 1.71 13.77 20.15
CA ASP A 71 2.05 13.14 21.43
C ASP A 71 1.90 11.60 21.42
N ASP A 72 1.54 11.00 20.29
CA ASP A 72 1.27 9.57 20.13
C ASP A 72 2.29 8.82 19.25
N ASP A 73 3.44 9.46 18.99
CA ASP A 73 4.49 8.99 18.08
C ASP A 73 3.99 8.68 16.64
N GLY A 74 2.97 9.39 16.18
CA GLY A 74 2.39 9.29 14.85
C GLY A 74 1.43 8.12 14.66
N ALA A 75 0.89 7.54 15.74
CA ALA A 75 -0.05 6.43 15.65
C ALA A 75 -1.36 6.82 14.95
N ALA A 76 -1.92 8.00 15.25
CA ALA A 76 -3.12 8.51 14.57
C ALA A 76 -2.85 8.75 13.07
N ALA A 77 -1.72 9.37 12.74
CA ALA A 77 -1.31 9.59 11.36
C ALA A 77 -1.13 8.26 10.59
N ALA A 78 -0.54 7.25 11.23
CA ALA A 78 -0.40 5.91 10.67
C ALA A 78 -1.77 5.25 10.38
N SER A 79 -2.76 5.46 11.25
CA SER A 79 -4.11 4.95 11.05
C SER A 79 -4.79 5.60 9.85
N HIS A 80 -4.72 6.93 9.74
CA HIS A 80 -5.20 7.67 8.57
C HIS A 80 -4.52 7.20 7.28
N HIS A 81 -3.20 7.04 7.30
CA HIS A 81 -2.42 6.54 6.17
C HIS A 81 -2.88 5.13 5.72
N ARG A 82 -3.13 4.23 6.67
CA ARG A 82 -3.67 2.89 6.37
C ARG A 82 -5.02 2.99 5.69
N ASP A 83 -5.93 3.78 6.24
CA ASP A 83 -7.28 3.93 5.70
C ASP A 83 -7.27 4.40 4.25
N GLU A 84 -6.39 5.35 3.92
CA GLU A 84 -6.20 5.81 2.54
C GLU A 84 -5.65 4.70 1.64
N LEU A 85 -4.56 4.03 2.05
CA LEU A 85 -3.94 2.96 1.25
C LEU A 85 -4.91 1.80 1.00
N VAL A 86 -5.58 1.32 2.04
CA VAL A 86 -6.57 0.24 1.93
C VAL A 86 -7.78 0.70 1.12
N GLY A 87 -8.19 1.97 1.27
CA GLY A 87 -9.23 2.58 0.44
C GLY A 87 -8.93 2.47 -1.05
N TRP A 88 -7.68 2.74 -1.46
CA TRP A 88 -7.26 2.57 -2.86
C TRP A 88 -7.24 1.10 -3.29
N PHE A 89 -6.76 0.17 -2.45
CA PHE A 89 -6.79 -1.25 -2.78
C PHE A 89 -8.21 -1.79 -2.96
N ARG A 90 -9.19 -1.28 -2.21
CA ARG A 90 -10.59 -1.65 -2.37
C ARG A 90 -11.19 -1.17 -3.69
N ARG A 91 -10.71 -0.05 -4.26
CA ARG A 91 -11.21 0.51 -5.53
C ARG A 91 -10.77 -0.29 -6.76
N VAL A 92 -9.66 -1.01 -6.65
CA VAL A 92 -9.02 -1.70 -7.76
C VAL A 92 -9.15 -3.23 -7.69
N ARG A 93 -9.90 -3.71 -6.70
CA ARG A 93 -10.32 -5.11 -6.53
C ARG A 93 -11.65 -5.35 -7.22
#